data_AF-A0ABD3FRU0-F1
#
_entry.id   AF-A0ABD3FRU0-F1
#
_cell.length_a   1.000
_cell.length_b   1.000
_cell.length_c   1.000
_cell.angle_alpha   90.00
_cell.angle_beta   90.00
_cell.angle_gamma   90.00
#
_symmetry.space_group_name_H-M   'P 1'
#
loop_
_entity.id
_entity.type
_entity.pdbx_description
1 polymer ?
#
loop_
_entity_poly.entity_id
_entity_poly.type
_entity_poly.pdbx_seq_one_letter_code
_entity_poly.pdbx_strand_id
1 'polypeptide(L)'
;MSELEEKEEERTQAFPRELLMENDYTLPDYYVRKCYSEYYNLILEMLETYDIVTVTGTPGIGKSIFYAYFYQHYKSRPETTIIAAALKFSKLGQVVILQDGT
;
A
#
# COMPACT_ATOMS: atom_id res chain seq x y z
N MET A 1 -25.19 18.96 25.09
CA MET A 1 -24.34 19.16 23.90
C MET A 1 -23.30 18.06 23.97
N SER A 2 -23.59 16.94 23.32
CA SER A 2 -22.96 15.64 23.54
C SER A 2 -21.51 15.63 23.09
N GLU A 3 -20.63 15.39 24.06
CA GLU A 3 -19.24 14.95 23.90
C GLU A 3 -19.24 13.52 23.32
N LEU A 4 -19.62 13.39 22.05
CA LEU A 4 -19.26 12.24 21.26
C LEU A 4 -17.90 12.55 20.63
N GLU A 5 -16.86 12.48 21.47
CA GLU A 5 -15.55 12.09 20.99
C GLU A 5 -15.75 10.70 20.36
N GLU A 6 -15.98 10.67 19.06
CA GLU A 6 -15.75 9.46 18.26
C GLU A 6 -14.32 9.05 18.55
N LYS A 7 -14.18 8.06 19.43
CA LYS A 7 -12.94 7.38 19.70
C LYS A 7 -12.50 6.76 18.38
N GLU A 8 -11.70 7.49 17.62
CA GLU A 8 -11.10 7.02 16.39
C GLU A 8 -10.35 5.75 16.74
N GLU A 9 -10.92 4.62 16.34
CA GLU A 9 -10.31 3.33 16.51
C GLU A 9 -9.01 3.37 15.68
N GLU A 10 -7.88 3.66 16.32
CA GLU A 10 -6.57 3.68 15.68
C GLU A 10 -6.29 2.28 15.16
N ARG A 11 -6.55 2.05 13.87
CA ARG A 11 -6.25 0.79 13.22
C ARG A 11 -4.83 0.86 12.69
N THR A 12 -3.90 0.24 13.40
CA THR A 12 -2.54 0.02 12.90
C THR A 12 -2.44 -1.34 12.21
N GLN A 13 -1.52 -1.45 11.25
CA GLN A 13 -1.19 -2.69 10.56
C GLN A 13 0.32 -2.87 10.47
N ALA A 14 0.78 -4.12 10.56
CA ALA A 14 2.19 -4.46 10.43
C ALA A 14 2.70 -4.15 9.02
N PHE A 15 3.84 -3.47 8.95
CA PHE A 15 4.45 -3.14 7.66
C PHE A 15 4.96 -4.42 6.97
N PRO A 16 4.64 -4.64 5.69
CA PRO A 16 5.07 -5.81 4.95
C PRO A 16 6.57 -5.73 4.67
N ARG A 17 7.38 -6.52 5.38
CA ARG A 17 8.85 -6.56 5.24
C ARG A 17 9.33 -7.03 3.87
N GLU A 18 8.47 -7.74 3.15
CA GLU A 18 8.72 -8.26 1.80
C GLU A 18 8.57 -7.17 0.72
N LEU A 19 7.86 -6.07 1.04
CA LEU A 19 7.61 -5.00 0.09
C LEU A 19 8.85 -4.14 -0.08
N LEU A 20 9.31 -4.03 -1.31
CA LEU A 20 10.42 -3.15 -1.66
C LEU A 20 10.02 -1.69 -1.58
N MET A 21 10.85 -0.90 -0.92
CA MET A 21 10.71 0.54 -0.82
C MET A 21 12.00 1.21 -1.28
N GLU A 22 11.89 2.36 -1.95
CA GLU A 22 13.07 3.17 -2.29
C GLU A 22 13.80 3.63 -1.02
N ASN A 23 13.02 4.00 0.00
CA ASN A 23 13.50 4.37 1.33
C ASN A 23 12.95 3.39 2.35
N ASP A 24 13.81 2.87 3.22
CA ASP A 24 13.42 1.89 4.23
C ASP A 24 12.39 2.49 5.20
N TYR A 25 11.32 1.73 5.44
CA TYR A 25 10.36 2.06 6.50
C TYR A 25 10.81 1.37 7.78
N THR A 26 11.24 2.15 8.77
CA THR A 26 11.89 1.63 9.99
C THR A 26 10.91 1.26 11.10
N LEU A 27 9.65 1.67 11.01
CA LEU A 27 8.63 1.38 12.01
C LEU A 27 8.00 0.00 11.78
N PRO A 28 7.66 -0.74 12.84
CA PRO A 28 7.05 -2.06 12.71
C PRO A 28 5.64 -1.99 12.11
N ASP A 29 4.90 -0.93 12.42
CA ASP A 29 3.52 -0.74 12.04
C ASP A 29 3.30 0.61 11.34
N TYR A 30 2.21 0.71 10.59
CA TYR A 30 1.71 1.96 10.04
C TYR A 30 0.25 2.20 10.42
N TYR A 31 -0.13 3.47 10.43
CA TYR A 31 -1.51 3.89 10.67
C TYR A 31 -2.36 3.73 9.41
N VAL A 32 -3.45 2.97 9.50
CA VAL A 32 -4.43 2.81 8.42
C VAL A 32 -5.37 4.01 8.43
N ARG A 33 -5.33 4.81 7.37
CA ARG A 33 -6.21 5.97 7.24
C ARG A 33 -7.61 5.53 6.81
N LYS A 34 -8.64 6.26 7.28
CA LYS A 34 -10.05 6.02 6.92
C LYS A 34 -10.31 5.94 5.41
N CYS A 35 -9.57 6.72 4.61
CA CYS A 35 -9.71 6.74 3.15
C CYS A 35 -9.02 5.58 2.41
N TYR A 36 -8.19 4.76 3.07
CA TYR A 36 -7.42 3.72 2.38
C TYR A 36 -8.30 2.66 1.70
N SER A 37 -9.42 2.29 2.33
CA SER A 37 -10.37 1.33 1.74
C SER A 37 -11.04 1.88 0.47
N GLU A 38 -11.39 3.16 0.46
CA GLU A 38 -11.99 3.85 -0.69
C GLU A 38 -11.02 3.87 -1.88
N TYR A 39 -9.77 4.32 -1.66
CA TYR A 39 -8.75 4.35 -2.72
C TYR A 39 -8.36 2.94 -3.19
N TYR A 40 -8.33 1.95 -2.30
CA TYR A 40 -8.08 0.56 -2.68
C TYR A 40 -9.14 0.06 -3.67
N ASN A 41 -10.43 0.26 -3.36
CA ASN A 41 -11.52 -0.14 -4.24
C ASN A 41 -11.48 0.61 -5.57
N LEU A 42 -11.21 1.93 -5.55
CA LEU A 42 -11.10 2.74 -6.77
C LEU A 42 -9.99 2.22 -7.69
N ILE A 43 -8.83 1.87 -7.14
CA ILE A 43 -7.73 1.33 -7.95
C ILE A 43 -8.12 -0.02 -8.55
N LEU A 44 -8.80 -0.88 -7.79
CA LEU A 44 -9.27 -2.16 -8.32
C LEU A 44 -10.25 -1.98 -9.49
N GLU A 45 -11.22 -1.09 -9.34
CA GLU A 45 -12.18 -0.76 -10.41
C GLU A 45 -11.46 -0.20 -11.64
N MET A 46 -10.49 0.69 -11.45
CA MET A 46 -9.68 1.21 -12.55
C MET A 46 -8.86 0.10 -13.23
N LEU A 47 -8.33 -0.86 -12.48
CA LEU A 47 -7.58 -1.99 -13.03
C LEU A 47 -8.45 -3.00 -13.81
N GLU A 48 -9.77 -2.96 -13.67
CA GLU A 48 -10.68 -3.73 -14.55
C GLU A 48 -10.75 -3.14 -15.96
N THR A 49 -10.45 -1.85 -16.11
CA THR A 49 -10.55 -1.11 -17.39
C THR A 49 -9.19 -0.76 -17.98
N TYR A 50 -8.18 -0.51 -17.14
CA TYR A 50 -6.87 0.01 -17.52
C TYR A 50 -5.74 -0.91 -17.05
N ASP A 51 -4.76 -1.15 -17.92
CA ASP A 51 -3.57 -1.95 -17.57
C ASP A 51 -2.65 -1.26 -16.55
N ILE A 52 -2.70 0.08 -16.48
CA ILE A 52 -1.79 0.89 -15.65
C ILE A 52 -2.60 1.96 -14.90
N VAL A 53 -2.46 1.96 -13.57
CA VAL A 53 -3.00 2.99 -12.68
C VAL A 53 -1.85 3.69 -11.97
N THR A 54 -1.82 5.02 -12.06
CA THR A 54 -0.81 5.85 -11.37
C THR A 54 -1.43 6.60 -10.21
N VAL A 55 -0.95 6.35 -9.00
CA VAL A 55 -1.39 7.08 -7.80
C VAL A 55 -0.56 8.35 -7.64
N THR A 56 -1.22 9.51 -7.74
CA THR A 56 -0.59 10.83 -7.60
C THR A 56 -1.05 11.53 -6.32
N GLY A 57 -0.37 12.61 -5.94
CA GLY A 57 -0.76 13.42 -4.79
C GLY A 57 0.43 14.22 -4.24
N THR A 58 0.14 15.13 -3.31
CA THR A 58 1.14 16.00 -2.69
C THR A 58 2.31 15.21 -2.09
N PRO A 59 3.56 15.70 -2.20
CA PRO A 59 4.68 15.13 -1.46
C PRO A 59 4.38 15.01 0.03
N GLY A 60 4.82 13.93 0.68
CA GLY A 60 4.59 13.70 2.11
C GLY A 60 3.19 13.22 2.52
N ILE A 61 2.21 13.11 1.58
CA ILE A 61 0.84 12.70 1.93
C ILE A 61 0.72 11.23 2.40
N GLY A 62 1.78 10.42 2.23
CA GLY A 62 1.81 9.02 2.68
C GLY A 62 1.53 7.98 1.58
N LYS A 63 1.77 8.30 0.30
CA LYS A 63 1.57 7.36 -0.84
C LYS A 63 2.35 6.04 -0.65
N SER A 64 3.59 6.12 -0.18
CA SER A 64 4.45 4.95 0.09
C SER A 64 3.83 4.00 1.12
N ILE A 65 3.19 4.55 2.17
CA ILE A 65 2.48 3.78 3.19
C ILE A 65 1.19 3.18 2.63
N PHE A 66 0.50 3.93 1.76
CA PHE A 66 -0.66 3.40 1.07
C PHE A 66 -0.31 2.20 0.16
N TYR A 67 0.87 2.17 -0.47
CA TYR A 67 1.32 0.99 -1.22
C TYR A 67 1.54 -0.24 -0.34
N ALA A 68 1.99 -0.07 0.91
CA ALA A 68 2.04 -1.15 1.88
C ALA A 68 0.65 -1.72 2.20
N TYR A 69 -0.32 -0.83 2.42
CA TYR A 69 -1.72 -1.20 2.59
C TYR A 69 -2.27 -1.93 1.36
N PHE A 70 -2.10 -1.36 0.17
CA PHE A 70 -2.56 -1.98 -1.07
C PHE A 70 -1.97 -3.38 -1.25
N TYR A 71 -0.65 -3.52 -1.10
CA TYR A 71 0.04 -4.81 -1.20
C TYR A 71 -0.52 -5.85 -0.22
N GLN A 72 -0.65 -5.50 1.06
CA GLN A 72 -1.08 -6.44 2.10
C GLN A 72 -2.52 -6.93 1.89
N HIS A 73 -3.38 -6.08 1.33
CA HIS A 73 -4.75 -6.46 1.01
C HIS A 73 -4.84 -7.20 -0.34
N TYR A 74 -4.07 -6.78 -1.33
CA TYR A 74 -4.10 -7.37 -2.67
C TYR A 74 -3.48 -8.78 -2.71
N LYS A 75 -2.46 -9.04 -1.88
CA LYS A 75 -1.82 -10.36 -1.77
C LYS A 75 -2.73 -11.46 -1.24
N SER A 76 -3.85 -11.11 -0.59
CA SER A 76 -4.82 -12.09 -0.07
C SER A 76 -5.60 -12.83 -1.18
N ARG A 77 -5.37 -12.49 -2.45
CA ARG A 77 -6.03 -13.09 -3.60
C ARG A 77 -5.21 -14.29 -4.11
N PRO A 78 -5.78 -15.52 -4.10
CA PRO A 78 -5.03 -16.78 -4.26
C PRO A 78 -4.43 -17.04 -5.65
N GLU A 79 -4.53 -16.11 -6.60
CA GLU A 79 -4.08 -16.29 -7.99
C GLU A 79 -3.30 -15.06 -8.52
N THR A 80 -2.82 -14.19 -7.62
CA THR A 80 -2.17 -12.94 -8.03
C THR A 80 -0.67 -12.97 -7.77
N THR A 81 0.13 -12.88 -8.83
CA THR A 81 1.57 -12.57 -8.71
C THR A 81 1.77 -11.05 -8.63
N ILE A 82 2.46 -10.59 -7.59
CA ILE A 82 2.82 -9.16 -7.46
C ILE A 82 4.31 -9.00 -7.79
N ILE A 83 4.61 -8.15 -8.76
CA ILE A 83 5.99 -7.76 -9.08
C ILE A 83 6.20 -6.35 -8.55
N ALA A 84 7.12 -6.20 -7.60
CA ALA A 84 7.48 -4.91 -7.03
C ALA A 84 8.91 -4.53 -7.43
N ALA A 85 9.10 -3.24 -7.73
CA ALA A 85 10.38 -2.67 -8.10
C ALA A 85 10.62 -1.36 -7.34
N ALA A 86 11.79 -1.22 -6.74
CA ALA A 86 12.23 0.01 -6.10
C ALA A 86 13.39 0.62 -6.91
N LEU A 87 13.26 1.91 -7.22
CA LEU A 87 14.27 2.69 -7.93
C LEU A 87 15.07 3.48 -6.89
N LYS A 88 16.39 3.61 -7.10
CA LYS A 88 17.24 4.58 -6.38
C LYS A 88 17.96 5.40 -7.43
N PHE A 89 17.77 6.72 -7.43
CA PHE A 89 18.44 7.66 -8.34
C PHE A 89 18.41 7.26 -9.82
N SER A 90 17.27 7.45 -10.51
CA SER A 90 17.10 7.20 -11.97
C SER A 90 17.50 5.80 -12.49
N LYS A 91 17.83 4.87 -11.59
CA LYS A 91 18.24 3.50 -11.87
C LYS A 91 17.44 2.53 -11.02
N LEU A 92 17.11 1.39 -11.60
CA LEU A 92 16.43 0.31 -10.90
C LEU A 92 17.38 -0.27 -9.85
N GLY A 93 16.97 -0.19 -8.58
CA GLY A 93 17.80 -0.64 -7.46
C GLY A 93 17.52 -2.10 -7.11
N GLN A 94 16.24 -2.49 -7.01
CA GLN A 94 15.83 -3.82 -6.56
C GLN A 94 14.49 -4.23 -7.19
N VAL A 95 14.36 -5.52 -7.52
CA VAL A 95 13.12 -6.17 -8.00
C VAL A 95 12.88 -7.43 -7.19
N VAL A 96 11.64 -7.63 -6.75
CA VAL A 96 11.19 -8.85 -6.05
C VAL A 96 9.88 -9.32 -6.70
N ILE A 97 9.79 -10.63 -6.91
CA ILE A 97 8.58 -11.30 -7.38
C ILE A 97 7.95 -11.97 -6.15
N LEU A 98 6.71 -11.60 -5.85
CA LEU A 98 5.95 -12.11 -4.72
C LEU A 98 4.89 -13.04 -5.30
N GLN A 99 5.15 -14.34 -5.17
CA GLN A 99 4.22 -15.43 -5.49
C GLN A 99 3.79 -16.06 -4.17
N ASP A 100 2.51 -16.43 -4.06
CA ASP A 100 2.11 -17.29 -2.95
C ASP A 100 2.87 -18.63 -3.07
N GLY A 101 3.58 -18.98 -2.00
CA GLY A 101 4.32 -20.23 -1.90
C GLY A 101 3.35 -21.40 -1.87
N THR A 102 3.57 -22.38 -2.75
CA THR A 102 2.96 -23.70 -2.66
C THR A 102 3.55 -24.48 -1.49
#